data_AF-A0A318NVT7-F1
#
_entry.id   AF-A0A318NVT7-F1
#
_cell.length_a   1.000
_cell.length_b   1.000
_cell.length_c   1.000
_cell.angle_alpha   90.00
_cell.angle_beta   90.00
_cell.angle_gamma   90.00
#
_symmetry.space_group_name_H-M   'P 1'
#
loop_
_entity.id
_entity.type
_entity.pdbx_description
1 polymer ?
#
loop_
_entity_poly.entity_id
_entity_poly.type
_entity_poly.pdbx_seq_one_letter_code
_entity_poly.pdbx_strand_id
1 'polypeptide(L)'
;MTRSILPADMLLKGVQCSTAHITDDDNAVLYHASQQQEDYGNGEWIHFSGSGYLIRLNAWQYPILRLKRLGMSKASRRFIVALMQHHRIAFLHLDAVGDVISGFAIFDW
;
A
#
# COMPACT_ATOMS: atom_id res chain seq x y z
N MET A 1 -33.07 -8.33 15.65
CA MET A 1 -32.10 -8.22 14.55
C MET A 1 -30.92 -9.12 14.86
N THR A 2 -30.78 -10.23 14.15
CA THR A 2 -29.66 -11.17 14.33
C THR A 2 -28.41 -10.50 13.78
N ARG A 3 -27.41 -10.25 14.65
CA ARG A 3 -26.08 -9.82 14.23
C ARG A 3 -25.51 -10.92 13.33
N SER A 4 -25.52 -10.72 12.01
CA SER A 4 -24.78 -11.60 11.12
C SER A 4 -23.29 -11.39 11.40
N ILE A 5 -22.64 -12.38 12.01
CA ILE A 5 -21.20 -12.36 12.23
C ILE A 5 -20.58 -12.85 10.92
N LEU A 6 -19.94 -11.94 10.18
CA LEU A 6 -19.09 -12.34 9.06
C LEU A 6 -17.92 -13.16 9.63
N PRO A 7 -17.61 -14.33 9.05
CA PRO A 7 -16.37 -15.05 9.34
C PRO A 7 -15.16 -14.12 9.25
N ALA A 8 -14.22 -14.24 10.18
CA ALA A 8 -13.08 -13.32 10.29
C ALA A 8 -12.17 -13.33 9.04
N ASP A 9 -12.16 -14.43 8.30
CA ASP A 9 -11.46 -14.64 7.03
C ASP A 9 -12.15 -13.96 5.83
N MET A 10 -13.44 -13.63 5.94
CA MET A 10 -14.12 -12.77 4.95
C MET A 10 -13.77 -11.28 5.10
N LEU A 11 -13.19 -10.88 6.24
CA LEU A 11 -12.84 -9.49 6.51
C LEU A 11 -11.40 -9.19 6.08
N LEU A 12 -11.27 -8.42 5.01
CA LEU A 12 -9.99 -7.88 4.58
C LEU A 12 -9.69 -6.58 5.33
N LYS A 13 -8.53 -6.54 6.00
CA LYS A 13 -8.11 -5.37 6.77
C LYS A 13 -7.36 -4.37 5.90
N GLY A 14 -7.71 -3.09 6.01
CA GLY A 14 -6.97 -1.98 5.44
C GLY A 14 -6.34 -1.11 6.51
N VAL A 15 -5.25 -0.42 6.16
CA VAL A 15 -4.68 0.70 6.93
C VAL A 15 -4.54 1.89 5.98
N GLN A 16 -4.91 3.08 6.47
CA GLN A 16 -4.63 4.35 5.82
C GLN A 16 -3.53 5.08 6.58
N CYS A 17 -2.59 5.70 5.86
CA CYS A 17 -1.53 6.52 6.44
C CYS A 17 -0.99 7.53 5.42
N SER A 18 -0.14 8.44 5.88
CA SER A 18 0.41 9.52 5.07
C SER A 18 1.26 9.03 3.89
N THR A 19 1.19 9.71 2.74
CA THR A 19 2.21 9.60 1.67
C THR A 19 3.59 10.06 2.13
N ALA A 20 3.73 10.76 3.25
CA ALA A 20 5.03 11.11 3.82
C ALA A 20 5.91 9.88 4.13
N HIS A 21 5.36 8.66 4.20
CA HIS A 21 6.13 7.44 4.41
C HIS A 21 6.81 6.86 3.16
N ILE A 22 6.58 7.47 1.99
CA ILE A 22 7.28 7.14 0.74
C ILE A 22 8.14 8.32 0.31
N THR A 23 9.20 8.07 -0.46
CA THR A 23 10.01 9.14 -1.06
C THR A 23 9.33 9.71 -2.31
N ASP A 24 9.82 10.83 -2.84
CA ASP A 24 9.34 11.35 -4.13
C ASP A 24 9.60 10.36 -5.29
N ASP A 25 10.78 9.72 -5.32
CA ASP A 25 11.08 8.65 -6.28
C ASP A 25 10.07 7.48 -6.18
N ASP A 26 9.69 7.11 -4.95
CA ASP A 26 8.70 6.06 -4.72
C ASP A 26 7.32 6.49 -5.22
N ASN A 27 6.96 7.75 -5.01
CA ASN A 27 5.74 8.33 -5.54
C ASN A 27 5.71 8.27 -7.07
N ALA A 28 6.80 8.62 -7.75
CA ALA A 28 6.89 8.50 -9.21
C ALA A 28 6.75 7.05 -9.69
N VAL A 29 7.37 6.08 -8.98
CA VAL A 29 7.24 4.65 -9.26
C VAL A 29 5.78 4.18 -9.13
N LEU A 30 5.11 4.54 -8.02
CA LEU A 30 3.72 4.16 -7.78
C LEU A 30 2.77 4.84 -8.78
N TYR A 31 3.00 6.10 -9.11
CA TYR A 31 2.25 6.82 -10.13
C TYR A 31 2.33 6.09 -11.46
N HIS A 32 3.53 5.84 -11.97
CA HIS A 32 3.71 5.13 -13.23
C HIS A 32 3.06 3.74 -13.19
N ALA A 33 3.28 2.97 -12.13
CA ALA A 33 2.70 1.65 -11.96
C ALA A 33 1.15 1.67 -11.98
N SER A 34 0.54 2.70 -11.39
CA SER A 34 -0.92 2.86 -11.34
C SER A 34 -1.56 3.18 -12.70
N GLN A 35 -0.78 3.71 -13.64
CA GLN A 35 -1.25 4.07 -14.98
C GLN A 35 -1.07 2.95 -16.02
N GLN A 36 -0.41 1.83 -15.65
CA GLN A 36 -0.22 0.70 -16.56
C GLN A 36 -1.54 -0.03 -16.82
N GLN A 37 -1.91 -0.15 -18.10
CA GLN A 37 -3.14 -0.80 -18.57
C GLN A 37 -2.88 -2.16 -19.25
N GLU A 38 -1.77 -2.80 -18.93
CA GLU A 38 -1.44 -4.14 -19.43
C GLU A 38 -2.23 -5.21 -18.65
N ASP A 39 -2.65 -6.27 -19.34
CA ASP A 39 -3.28 -7.43 -18.70
C ASP A 39 -2.33 -8.01 -17.64
N TYR A 40 -2.84 -8.23 -16.43
CA TYR A 40 -2.06 -8.69 -15.27
C TYR A 40 -0.94 -7.73 -14.85
N GLY A 41 -1.06 -6.46 -15.24
CA GLY A 41 -0.11 -5.38 -15.00
C GLY A 41 -0.18 -4.80 -13.58
N ASN A 42 0.67 -3.81 -13.30
CA ASN A 42 0.73 -3.23 -11.96
C ASN A 42 -0.49 -2.37 -11.59
N GLY A 43 -1.22 -1.85 -12.59
CA GLY A 43 -2.46 -1.09 -12.38
C GLY A 43 -3.62 -1.91 -11.80
N GLU A 44 -3.54 -3.25 -11.79
CA GLU A 44 -4.56 -4.11 -11.19
C GLU A 44 -4.50 -4.18 -9.66
N TRP A 45 -3.37 -3.75 -9.06
CA TRP A 45 -3.14 -3.83 -7.62
C TRP A 45 -2.54 -2.58 -6.98
N ILE A 46 -2.13 -1.59 -7.78
CA ILE A 46 -1.73 -0.26 -7.34
C ILE A 46 -2.65 0.73 -8.05
N HIS A 47 -3.44 1.47 -7.28
CA HIS A 47 -4.44 2.38 -7.81
C HIS A 47 -4.19 3.80 -7.28
N PHE A 48 -4.11 4.77 -8.18
CA PHE A 48 -4.06 6.18 -7.78
C PHE A 48 -5.43 6.61 -7.26
N SER A 49 -5.48 7.23 -6.07
CA SER A 49 -6.73 7.66 -5.41
C SER A 49 -7.05 9.14 -5.62
N GLY A 50 -6.22 9.88 -6.35
CA GLY A 50 -6.31 11.34 -6.48
C GLY A 50 -5.40 12.10 -5.51
N SER A 51 -5.22 11.57 -4.31
CA SER A 51 -4.38 12.12 -3.22
C SER A 51 -3.23 11.20 -2.80
N GLY A 52 -3.09 10.05 -3.46
CA GLY A 52 -2.11 9.03 -3.12
C GLY A 52 -2.45 7.68 -3.78
N TYR A 53 -2.29 6.57 -3.06
CA TYR A 53 -2.37 5.22 -3.63
C TYR A 53 -3.10 4.22 -2.73
N LEU A 54 -3.99 3.44 -3.33
CA LEU A 54 -4.49 2.19 -2.77
C LEU A 54 -3.69 1.01 -3.32
N ILE A 55 -3.05 0.24 -2.44
CA ILE A 55 -2.24 -0.94 -2.78
C ILE A 55 -2.91 -2.19 -2.23
N ARG A 56 -3.27 -3.12 -3.13
CA ARG A 56 -3.82 -4.44 -2.80
C ARG A 56 -2.69 -5.43 -2.52
N LEU A 57 -2.25 -5.47 -1.27
CA LEU A 57 -1.14 -6.33 -0.82
C LEU A 57 -1.45 -7.83 -0.94
N ASN A 58 -2.74 -8.20 -0.96
CA ASN A 58 -3.17 -9.58 -1.16
C ASN A 58 -3.32 -10.00 -2.64
N ALA A 59 -3.09 -9.10 -3.61
CA ALA A 59 -3.19 -9.44 -5.03
C ALA A 59 -2.08 -10.41 -5.49
N TRP A 60 -0.96 -10.46 -4.75
CA TRP A 60 0.19 -11.29 -5.08
C TRP A 60 0.71 -12.02 -3.84
N GLN A 61 1.29 -13.21 -4.03
CA GLN A 61 1.91 -13.97 -2.95
C GLN A 61 3.11 -13.24 -2.30
N TYR A 62 3.85 -12.45 -3.09
CA TYR A 62 5.06 -11.73 -2.65
C TYR A 62 5.00 -10.24 -3.05
N PRO A 63 4.09 -9.44 -2.46
CA PRO A 63 3.87 -8.05 -2.87
C PRO A 63 5.11 -7.19 -2.67
N ILE A 64 5.86 -7.41 -1.58
CA ILE A 64 7.09 -6.65 -1.28
C ILE A 64 8.21 -6.93 -2.28
N LEU A 65 8.32 -8.17 -2.78
CA LEU A 65 9.27 -8.51 -3.83
C LEU A 65 8.91 -7.82 -5.14
N ARG A 66 7.61 -7.72 -5.45
CA ARG A 66 7.14 -6.96 -6.61
C ARG A 66 7.44 -5.47 -6.48
N LEU A 67 7.13 -4.86 -5.34
CA LEU A 67 7.52 -3.47 -5.04
C LEU A 67 9.03 -3.24 -5.19
N LYS A 68 9.86 -4.21 -4.76
CA LYS A 68 11.32 -4.14 -4.98
C LYS A 68 11.68 -4.13 -6.46
N ARG A 69 11.05 -4.96 -7.28
CA ARG A 69 11.28 -5.02 -8.73
C ARG A 69 10.79 -3.76 -9.45
N LEU A 70 9.77 -3.10 -8.91
CA LEU A 70 9.30 -1.80 -9.41
C LEU A 70 10.25 -0.64 -9.09
N GLY A 71 11.23 -0.85 -8.22
CA GLY A 71 12.20 0.20 -7.86
C GLY A 71 11.86 0.95 -6.58
N MET A 72 10.82 0.56 -5.82
CA MET A 72 10.52 1.18 -4.52
C MET A 72 11.75 1.18 -3.62
N SER A 73 11.86 2.12 -2.69
CA SER A 73 12.99 2.29 -1.80
C SER A 73 13.02 1.20 -0.72
N LYS A 74 14.18 1.00 -0.10
CA LYS A 74 14.29 0.09 1.06
C LYS A 74 13.46 0.58 2.24
N ALA A 75 13.37 1.88 2.45
CA ALA A 75 12.64 2.49 3.57
C ALA A 75 11.14 2.19 3.45
N SER A 76 10.53 2.52 2.31
CA SER A 76 9.11 2.28 2.04
C SER A 76 8.74 0.81 2.08
N ARG A 77 9.58 -0.07 1.52
CA ARG A 77 9.32 -1.52 1.63
C ARG A 77 9.38 -2.02 3.08
N ARG A 78 10.30 -1.51 3.91
CA ARG A 78 10.37 -1.89 5.34
C ARG A 78 9.14 -1.39 6.10
N PHE A 79 8.67 -0.19 5.79
CA PHE A 79 7.43 0.34 6.34
C PHE A 79 6.24 -0.57 6.02
N ILE A 80 6.04 -0.91 4.75
CA ILE A 80 4.92 -1.77 4.32
C ILE A 80 5.02 -3.17 4.95
N VAL A 81 6.23 -3.76 5.00
CA VAL A 81 6.47 -5.06 5.67
C VAL A 81 6.04 -5.01 7.13
N ALA A 82 6.40 -3.96 7.86
CA ALA A 82 6.03 -3.83 9.25
C ALA A 82 4.50 -3.78 9.41
N LEU A 83 3.80 -2.98 8.60
CA LEU A 83 2.33 -2.93 8.65
C LEU A 83 1.68 -4.28 8.36
N MET A 84 2.19 -5.01 7.36
CA MET A 84 1.72 -6.35 7.04
C MET A 84 1.90 -7.33 8.21
N GLN A 85 3.07 -7.29 8.88
CA GLN A 85 3.39 -8.20 9.98
C GLN A 85 2.59 -7.87 11.26
N HIS A 86 2.45 -6.59 11.60
CA HIS A 86 1.79 -6.18 12.83
C HIS A 86 0.26 -6.19 12.73
N HIS A 87 -0.31 -5.85 11.57
CA HIS A 87 -1.75 -5.66 11.42
C HIS A 87 -2.44 -6.66 10.48
N ARG A 88 -1.67 -7.51 9.79
CA ARG A 88 -2.17 -8.49 8.81
C ARG A 88 -3.07 -7.84 7.76
N ILE A 89 -2.61 -6.70 7.23
CA ILE A 89 -3.35 -5.90 6.25
C ILE A 89 -3.36 -6.55 4.87
N ALA A 90 -4.51 -6.48 4.21
CA ALA A 90 -4.71 -6.82 2.81
C ALA A 90 -4.64 -5.58 1.90
N PHE A 91 -4.95 -4.40 2.45
CA PHE A 91 -4.91 -3.12 1.74
C PHE A 91 -4.06 -2.09 2.49
N LEU A 92 -3.31 -1.30 1.74
CA LEU A 92 -2.64 -0.10 2.25
C LEU A 92 -3.13 1.10 1.43
N HIS A 93 -3.60 2.13 2.10
CA HIS A 93 -3.93 3.41 1.48
C HIS A 93 -2.92 4.45 1.96
N LEU A 94 -2.04 4.87 1.05
CA LEU A 94 -1.17 6.02 1.23
C LEU A 94 -1.94 7.26 0.77
N ASP A 95 -2.14 8.23 1.63
CA ASP A 95 -2.95 9.42 1.34
C ASP A 95 -2.25 10.70 1.80
N ALA A 96 -2.27 11.76 0.99
CA ALA A 96 -1.68 13.05 1.34
C ALA A 96 -2.27 13.67 2.62
N VAL A 97 -3.52 13.36 2.97
CA VAL A 97 -4.15 13.80 4.24
C VAL A 97 -4.14 12.72 5.32
N GLY A 98 -3.46 11.60 5.08
CA GLY A 98 -3.32 10.52 6.06
C GLY A 98 -2.37 10.86 7.21
N ASP A 99 -2.59 10.22 8.35
CA ASP A 99 -1.72 10.39 9.53
C ASP A 99 -0.36 9.72 9.33
N VAL A 100 0.68 10.33 9.92
CA VAL A 100 2.00 9.72 10.02
C VAL A 100 2.01 8.67 11.14
N ILE A 101 2.64 7.53 10.86
CA ILE A 101 2.83 6.44 11.81
C ILE A 101 4.20 6.61 12.48
N SER A 102 4.16 6.79 13.81
CA SER A 102 5.35 6.91 14.65
C SER A 102 6.30 5.72 14.51
N GLY A 103 7.61 5.99 14.55
CA GLY A 103 8.65 4.97 14.49
C GLY A 103 9.07 4.56 13.08
N PHE A 104 8.50 5.18 12.04
CA PHE A 104 8.91 5.00 10.65
C PHE A 104 9.50 6.28 10.06
N ALA A 105 10.26 6.13 8.99
CA ALA A 105 10.79 7.27 8.25
C ALA A 105 9.63 8.08 7.65
N ILE A 106 9.82 9.39 7.64
CA ILE A 106 9.01 10.34 6.89
C ILE A 106 9.94 11.10 5.94
N PHE A 107 9.41 11.52 4.81
CA PHE A 107 10.10 12.25 3.77
C PHE A 107 9.30 13.51 3.46
N ASP A 108 10.01 14.60 3.16
CA ASP A 108 9.43 15.89 2.82
C ASP A 108 9.52 16.07 1.30
N TRP A 109 8.37 16.08 0.63
CA TRP A 109 8.22 16.30 -0.81
C TRP A 109 6.78 16.73 -1.14
#